data_AF-A0A7S4H842-F1
#
_entry.id   AF-A0A7S4H842-F1
#
_cell.length_a   1.000
_cell.length_b   1.000
_cell.length_c   1.000
_cell.angle_alpha   90.00
_cell.angle_beta   90.00
_cell.angle_gamma   90.00
#
_symmetry.space_group_name_H-M   'P 1'
#
loop_
_entity.id
_entity.type
_entity.pdbx_description
1 polymer ?
#
loop_
_entity_poly.entity_id
_entity_poly.type
_entity_poly.pdbx_seq_one_letter_code
_entity_poly.pdbx_strand_id
1 'polypeptide(L)'
;MARLHKLQRLLLRDNQLTGPLPAELGSMLALKDLYFDVNKFEGAIPLEWCNLIKSVNSKKLLDVNIVTPASNPSLCGPVPECLVKQGKLRTANVVGTFLQVDDSVDNPGRVQGVCDLTPAVCRAEEGCGIRSETVIASLQEFSFEFPECSDPDSGMRSYYWGIDMCDDETSCHDRDDAMAFTALTAFSYKTSDGLTMYRQQYKANGLALINGGWYKILLKGYNGAGPPLSTTISSRPFLVDSTPPLPSTIYDSQFCKEEDTARVDEVLEACWSDFVEAESSVVRYEYRVHKRRRDGESSEAVGEWKSVNKTAYTARTGRYAVSESGYRLEDGWVYFYEVRATNAAGLKSSSSSRGVLYSPTNQRLLLAIILSVIIPVVLLGCLGGWAYKRMEHYYQHVEQQERRRKHQMDSMKEIYDVLAFMPLPITGQVVPRLEVIGEEKEESEDGDETSDTASSLMDQRAEAVFTAENVTFVITDMESSTLLAETNPALFREILEIHDALVRQLVDEYSGYEVMSQGDSFELAFVEPSLAVCFCNALQTRLMKHEWDKRVLGLSGCEEMYDEHER
;
A
#
# COMPACT_ATOMS: atom_id res chain seq x y z
N MET A 1 58.95 -20.47 21.09
CA MET A 1 60.23 -20.71 20.36
C MET A 1 61.49 -20.31 21.16
N ALA A 2 61.41 -19.34 22.08
CA ALA A 2 62.54 -18.73 22.81
C ALA A 2 63.51 -19.66 23.60
N ARG A 3 63.25 -20.97 23.69
CA ARG A 3 64.12 -21.94 24.40
C ARG A 3 64.98 -22.79 23.44
N LEU A 4 64.84 -22.59 22.13
CA LEU A 4 65.53 -23.36 21.09
C LEU A 4 66.91 -22.76 20.74
N HIS A 5 67.79 -22.60 21.74
CA HIS A 5 69.06 -21.87 21.60
C HIS A 5 70.07 -22.48 20.61
N LYS A 6 69.84 -23.70 20.13
CA LYS A 6 70.68 -24.37 19.11
C LYS A 6 70.12 -24.25 17.69
N LEU A 7 68.92 -23.70 17.51
CA LEU A 7 68.28 -23.59 16.21
C LEU A 7 69.08 -22.65 15.30
N GLN A 8 69.42 -23.13 14.10
CA GLN A 8 70.18 -22.35 13.12
C GLN A 8 69.34 -21.86 11.95
N ARG A 9 68.24 -22.54 11.63
CA ARG A 9 67.40 -22.21 10.47
C ARG A 9 65.94 -22.33 10.86
N LEU A 10 65.17 -21.30 10.55
CA LEU A 10 63.72 -21.27 10.74
C LEU A 10 63.07 -20.80 9.42
N LEU A 11 62.34 -21.72 8.79
CA LEU A 11 61.71 -21.52 7.50
C LEU A 11 60.19 -21.65 7.69
N LEU A 12 59.49 -20.53 7.59
CA LEU A 12 58.04 -20.42 7.74
C LEU A 12 57.37 -19.81 6.50
N ARG A 13 58.12 -19.68 5.40
CA ARG A 13 57.64 -19.13 4.13
C ARG A 13 56.42 -19.88 3.58
N ASP A 14 55.57 -19.19 2.84
CA ASP A 14 54.41 -19.73 2.09
C ASP A 14 53.38 -20.38 3.03
N ASN A 15 52.96 -19.63 4.06
CA ASN A 15 51.95 -20.06 5.01
C ASN A 15 50.87 -18.98 5.20
N GLN A 16 49.90 -19.23 6.09
CA GLN A 16 48.84 -18.28 6.45
C GLN A 16 48.99 -17.78 7.89
N LEU A 17 50.22 -17.74 8.41
CA LEU A 17 50.48 -17.36 9.80
C LEU A 17 50.17 -15.86 10.01
N THR A 18 49.52 -15.55 11.12
CA THR A 18 49.07 -14.20 11.52
C THR A 18 49.72 -13.75 12.82
N GLY A 19 49.44 -12.50 13.24
CA GLY A 19 49.97 -11.92 14.47
C GLY A 19 51.33 -11.23 14.28
N PRO A 20 51.91 -10.67 15.36
CA PRO A 20 53.17 -9.95 15.28
C PRO A 20 54.37 -10.88 15.11
N LEU A 21 55.43 -10.36 14.48
CA LEU A 21 56.71 -11.04 14.45
C LEU A 21 57.27 -11.18 15.88
N PRO A 22 57.69 -12.38 16.31
CA PRO A 22 58.11 -12.61 17.69
C PRO A 22 59.46 -11.94 18.01
N ALA A 23 59.43 -10.98 18.96
CA ALA A 23 60.62 -10.27 19.42
C ALA A 23 61.66 -11.22 20.07
N GLU A 24 61.20 -12.31 20.68
CA GLU A 24 62.04 -13.27 21.39
C GLU A 24 63.04 -13.99 20.48
N LEU A 25 62.82 -14.01 19.16
CA LEU A 25 63.81 -14.52 18.21
C LEU A 25 65.13 -13.75 18.29
N GLY A 26 65.11 -12.49 18.71
CA GLY A 26 66.32 -11.70 18.95
C GLY A 26 67.30 -12.32 19.96
N SER A 27 66.83 -13.21 20.84
CA SER A 27 67.66 -13.92 21.83
C SER A 27 68.30 -15.21 21.29
N MET A 28 67.94 -15.65 20.09
CA MET A 28 68.37 -16.93 19.51
C MET A 28 69.63 -16.76 18.65
N LEU A 29 70.76 -16.50 19.30
CA LEU A 29 72.03 -16.13 18.67
C LEU A 29 72.64 -17.16 17.70
N ALA A 30 72.14 -18.41 17.71
CA ALA A 30 72.59 -19.46 16.79
C ALA A 30 71.92 -19.40 15.41
N LEU A 31 70.86 -18.59 15.25
CA LEU A 31 70.12 -18.44 13.99
C LEU A 31 70.99 -17.84 12.89
N LYS A 32 70.83 -18.39 11.69
CA LYS A 32 71.55 -18.04 10.47
C LYS A 32 70.60 -17.75 9.32
N ASP A 33 69.51 -18.50 9.21
CA ASP A 33 68.53 -18.36 8.14
C ASP A 33 67.12 -18.17 8.71
N LEU A 34 66.47 -17.07 8.34
CA LEU A 34 65.11 -16.70 8.75
C LEU A 34 64.27 -16.37 7.52
N TYR A 35 63.26 -17.19 7.24
CA TYR A 35 62.34 -17.00 6.11
C TYR A 35 60.90 -16.94 6.63
N PHE A 36 60.28 -15.77 6.53
CA PHE A 36 58.93 -15.46 7.00
C PHE A 36 58.05 -14.87 5.89
N ASP A 37 58.58 -14.78 4.68
CA ASP A 37 57.90 -14.21 3.52
C ASP A 37 56.67 -15.02 3.08
N VAL A 38 55.75 -14.39 2.36
CA VAL A 38 54.47 -15.00 1.90
C VAL A 38 53.67 -15.58 3.08
N ASN A 39 53.24 -14.69 3.98
CA ASN A 39 52.42 -14.97 5.16
C ASN A 39 51.44 -13.80 5.41
N LYS A 40 50.77 -13.77 6.55
CA LYS A 40 49.84 -12.70 6.99
C LYS A 40 50.30 -12.05 8.30
N PHE A 41 51.61 -11.98 8.57
CA PHE A 41 52.15 -11.33 9.76
C PHE A 41 51.89 -9.82 9.74
N GLU A 42 51.65 -9.24 10.91
CA GLU A 42 51.25 -7.84 11.09
C GLU A 42 52.16 -7.07 12.06
N GLY A 43 52.05 -5.74 12.07
CA GLY A 43 52.80 -4.89 13.00
C GLY A 43 54.24 -4.61 12.57
N ALA A 44 55.06 -4.15 13.52
CA ALA A 44 56.44 -3.73 13.26
C ALA A 44 57.44 -4.90 13.25
N ILE A 45 58.56 -4.71 12.54
CA ILE A 45 59.72 -5.60 12.68
C ILE A 45 60.36 -5.33 14.06
N PRO A 46 60.50 -6.34 14.95
CA PRO A 46 61.04 -6.13 16.29
C PRO A 46 62.49 -5.65 16.27
N LEU A 47 62.80 -4.61 17.07
CA LEU A 47 64.15 -4.05 17.20
C LEU A 47 65.14 -5.10 17.78
N GLU A 48 64.63 -6.03 18.58
CA GLU A 48 65.37 -7.11 19.22
C GLU A 48 66.11 -8.00 18.21
N TRP A 49 65.62 -8.07 16.96
CA TRP A 49 66.27 -8.84 15.90
C TRP A 49 67.63 -8.26 15.51
N CYS A 50 67.93 -7.00 15.85
CA CYS A 50 69.27 -6.44 15.73
C CYS A 50 70.32 -7.23 16.54
N ASN A 51 69.93 -7.93 17.61
CA ASN A 51 70.86 -8.74 18.40
C ASN A 51 71.39 -9.95 17.63
N LEU A 52 70.61 -10.47 16.69
CA LEU A 52 71.03 -11.56 15.80
C LEU A 52 72.16 -11.14 14.87
N ILE A 53 72.22 -9.86 14.52
CA ILE A 53 73.26 -9.27 13.68
C ILE A 53 74.55 -9.07 14.50
N LYS A 54 74.41 -8.58 15.74
CA LYS A 54 75.55 -8.29 16.63
C LYS A 54 76.34 -9.53 17.05
N SER A 55 75.70 -10.71 17.08
CA SER A 55 76.34 -11.96 17.52
C SER A 55 77.22 -12.64 16.46
N VAL A 56 77.20 -12.18 15.20
CA VAL A 56 77.97 -12.81 14.12
C VAL A 56 79.37 -12.20 14.04
N ASN A 57 80.28 -12.69 14.88
CA ASN A 57 81.72 -12.37 14.82
C ASN A 57 82.49 -13.18 13.75
N SER A 58 81.82 -13.84 12.80
CA SER A 58 82.50 -14.57 11.73
C SER A 58 81.71 -14.44 10.43
N LYS A 59 82.19 -13.64 9.46
CA LYS A 59 82.05 -13.73 7.98
C LYS A 59 80.82 -14.39 7.31
N LYS A 60 79.72 -14.65 8.01
CA LYS A 60 78.57 -15.42 7.57
C LYS A 60 77.32 -14.68 8.02
N LEU A 61 76.91 -13.72 7.20
CA LEU A 61 75.74 -12.87 7.36
C LEU A 61 74.49 -13.72 7.69
N LEU A 62 73.76 -13.36 8.75
CA LEU A 62 72.38 -13.81 8.98
C LEU A 62 71.55 -13.48 7.74
N ASP A 63 70.94 -14.46 7.08
CA ASP A 63 70.02 -14.20 5.98
C ASP A 63 68.59 -14.08 6.50
N VAL A 64 68.02 -12.90 6.32
CA VAL A 64 66.71 -12.52 6.83
C VAL A 64 65.83 -12.17 5.65
N ASN A 65 64.89 -13.05 5.33
CA ASN A 65 63.89 -12.86 4.31
C ASN A 65 62.50 -12.76 4.96
N ILE A 66 62.13 -11.53 5.32
CA ILE A 66 60.82 -11.20 5.90
C ILE A 66 59.84 -10.76 4.82
N VAL A 67 60.37 -10.20 3.73
CA VAL A 67 59.60 -9.47 2.73
C VAL A 67 60.13 -9.82 1.34
N THR A 68 59.25 -10.38 0.50
CA THR A 68 59.46 -10.61 -0.94
C THR A 68 58.43 -9.83 -1.76
N PRO A 69 58.53 -9.78 -3.10
CA PRO A 69 57.49 -9.19 -3.95
C PRO A 69 56.07 -9.79 -3.79
N ALA A 70 55.90 -10.86 -2.99
CA ALA A 70 54.63 -11.48 -2.64
C ALA A 70 54.39 -11.49 -1.10
N SER A 71 54.75 -10.40 -0.42
CA SER A 71 55.00 -10.33 1.04
C SER A 71 53.77 -10.25 1.96
N ASN A 72 54.06 -10.39 3.27
CA ASN A 72 53.23 -10.03 4.42
C ASN A 72 52.69 -8.59 4.29
N PRO A 73 51.46 -8.40 3.79
CA PRO A 73 50.96 -7.07 3.41
C PRO A 73 50.73 -6.16 4.62
N SER A 74 50.69 -6.76 5.81
CA SER A 74 50.31 -6.15 7.06
C SER A 74 51.48 -5.64 7.91
N LEU A 75 52.71 -5.76 7.44
CA LEU A 75 53.87 -5.21 8.15
C LEU A 75 53.96 -3.69 7.97
N CYS A 76 54.21 -2.97 9.06
CA CYS A 76 54.22 -1.51 9.13
C CYS A 76 55.39 -1.00 9.98
N GLY A 77 55.57 0.32 10.06
CA GLY A 77 56.58 0.91 10.96
C GLY A 77 57.95 1.14 10.32
N PRO A 78 58.85 1.84 11.02
CA PRO A 78 60.24 1.99 10.58
C PRO A 78 60.97 0.65 10.63
N VAL A 79 61.70 0.33 9.57
CA VAL A 79 62.58 -0.84 9.56
C VAL A 79 63.76 -0.56 10.48
N PRO A 80 64.10 -1.47 11.42
CA PRO A 80 65.24 -1.30 12.31
C PRO A 80 66.52 -0.96 11.54
N GLU A 81 67.15 0.16 11.88
CA GLU A 81 68.31 0.73 11.16
C GLU A 81 69.46 -0.28 11.01
N CYS A 82 69.61 -1.19 11.97
CA CYS A 82 70.59 -2.26 11.94
C CYS A 82 70.41 -3.21 10.73
N LEU A 83 69.18 -3.48 10.31
CA LEU A 83 68.85 -4.36 9.18
C LEU A 83 69.07 -3.63 7.85
N VAL A 84 68.77 -2.33 7.83
CA VAL A 84 69.03 -1.44 6.68
C VAL A 84 70.54 -1.29 6.44
N LYS A 85 71.32 -0.98 7.48
CA LYS A 85 72.79 -0.83 7.42
C LYS A 85 73.52 -2.08 6.94
N GLN A 86 72.99 -3.27 7.19
CA GLN A 86 73.55 -4.53 6.70
C GLN A 86 73.20 -4.83 5.23
N GLY A 87 72.44 -3.94 4.57
CA GLY A 87 71.99 -4.11 3.19
C GLY A 87 71.00 -5.27 3.01
N LYS A 88 70.38 -5.76 4.10
CA LYS A 88 69.48 -6.90 4.12
C LYS A 88 68.05 -6.54 3.74
N LEU A 89 67.61 -5.33 4.10
CA LEU A 89 66.35 -4.76 3.67
C LEU A 89 66.64 -3.48 2.89
N ARG A 90 66.14 -3.41 1.66
CA ARG A 90 66.16 -2.24 0.79
C ARG A 90 64.75 -1.92 0.35
N THR A 91 64.53 -0.75 -0.23
CA THR A 91 63.22 -0.31 -0.73
C THR A 91 62.56 -1.34 -1.66
N ALA A 92 63.33 -2.04 -2.49
CA ALA A 92 62.83 -3.10 -3.38
C ALA A 92 62.32 -4.36 -2.63
N ASN A 93 62.85 -4.64 -1.43
CA ASN A 93 62.46 -5.79 -0.62
C ASN A 93 61.14 -5.53 0.13
N VAL A 94 60.84 -4.27 0.48
CA VAL A 94 59.66 -3.90 1.27
C VAL A 94 58.42 -3.55 0.45
N VAL A 95 58.51 -3.65 -0.89
CA VAL A 95 57.38 -3.43 -1.80
C VAL A 95 56.25 -4.39 -1.48
N GLY A 96 55.04 -3.85 -1.34
CA GLY A 96 53.86 -4.61 -0.93
C GLY A 96 53.56 -4.57 0.58
N THR A 97 54.37 -3.85 1.37
CA THR A 97 54.15 -3.62 2.81
C THR A 97 54.04 -2.13 3.14
N PHE A 98 53.81 -1.81 4.41
CA PHE A 98 53.77 -0.45 4.96
C PHE A 98 55.04 -0.08 5.76
N LEU A 99 56.13 -0.82 5.53
CA LEU A 99 57.42 -0.60 6.19
C LEU A 99 58.16 0.61 5.59
N GLN A 100 58.80 1.41 6.46
CA GLN A 100 59.59 2.58 6.08
C GLN A 100 61.10 2.29 6.20
N VAL A 101 61.84 2.41 5.09
CA VAL A 101 63.28 2.07 5.01
C VAL A 101 64.18 3.32 5.09
N ASP A 102 63.64 4.53 4.93
CA ASP A 102 64.41 5.78 4.90
C ASP A 102 63.75 6.91 5.73
N ASP A 103 64.58 7.76 6.33
CA ASP A 103 64.20 8.96 7.11
C ASP A 103 63.96 10.18 6.21
N SER A 104 63.89 10.01 4.88
CA SER A 104 63.65 11.12 3.96
C SER A 104 62.21 11.65 4.08
N VAL A 105 62.06 12.57 5.01
CA VAL A 105 61.07 13.66 5.03
C VAL A 105 61.11 14.35 3.67
N ASP A 106 60.35 13.89 2.68
CA ASP A 106 60.07 14.65 1.46
C ASP A 106 58.91 14.05 0.64
N ASN A 107 57.80 13.73 1.30
CA ASN A 107 56.51 13.69 0.62
C ASN A 107 55.37 13.99 1.61
N PRO A 108 54.89 15.25 1.69
CA PRO A 108 53.89 15.68 2.68
C PRO A 108 52.46 15.15 2.40
N GLY A 109 52.31 14.05 1.67
CA GLY A 109 51.02 13.42 1.35
C GLY A 109 51.02 11.90 1.53
N ARG A 110 52.08 11.30 2.09
CA ARG A 110 52.19 9.85 2.25
C ARG A 110 52.47 9.53 3.71
N VAL A 111 51.42 9.30 4.49
CA VAL A 111 51.52 8.68 5.82
C VAL A 111 51.96 7.23 5.60
N GLN A 112 53.26 7.01 5.45
CA GLN A 112 53.89 5.69 5.48
C GLN A 112 54.59 5.57 6.84
N GLY A 113 54.43 4.44 7.52
CA GLY A 113 55.25 4.10 8.69
C GLY A 113 54.58 4.22 10.06
N VAL A 114 53.30 4.57 10.19
CA VAL A 114 52.60 4.47 11.48
C VAL A 114 51.98 3.08 11.60
N CYS A 115 52.46 2.30 12.57
CA CYS A 115 51.77 1.08 12.97
C CYS A 115 50.60 1.44 13.86
N ASP A 116 49.42 1.45 13.26
CA ASP A 116 48.16 1.54 13.97
C ASP A 116 47.29 0.35 13.52
N LEU A 117 46.86 -0.40 14.53
CA LEU A 117 46.09 -1.64 14.41
C LEU A 117 44.62 -1.42 14.80
N THR A 118 44.23 -0.17 15.03
CA THR A 118 42.85 0.21 15.29
C THR A 118 42.18 0.63 13.98
N PRO A 119 40.97 0.14 13.68
CA PRO A 119 40.25 0.61 12.51
C PRO A 119 39.72 2.02 12.75
N ALA A 120 39.56 2.79 11.66
CA ALA A 120 38.97 4.11 11.70
C ALA A 120 37.59 4.10 12.40
N VAL A 121 37.35 5.05 13.30
CA VAL A 121 36.06 5.12 14.02
C VAL A 121 35.15 6.11 13.30
N CYS A 122 34.04 5.61 12.78
CA CYS A 122 32.94 6.41 12.28
C CYS A 122 31.91 6.57 13.41
N ARG A 123 31.69 7.80 13.91
CA ARG A 123 30.80 8.06 15.05
C ARG A 123 29.31 7.94 14.65
N ALA A 124 28.81 6.72 14.46
CA ALA A 124 27.42 6.48 14.04
C ALA A 124 26.38 6.76 15.16
N GLU A 125 26.75 6.59 16.43
CA GLU A 125 25.81 6.60 17.57
C GLU A 125 25.33 7.99 18.01
N GLU A 126 26.02 9.07 17.63
CA GLU A 126 25.65 10.46 17.98
C GLU A 126 24.80 11.15 16.89
N GLY A 127 23.79 10.46 16.34
CA GLY A 127 22.92 11.03 15.28
C GLY A 127 23.63 11.31 13.96
N CYS A 128 24.77 10.66 13.74
CA CYS A 128 25.73 10.87 12.66
C CYS A 128 25.86 9.65 11.72
N GLY A 129 24.84 8.79 11.63
CA GLY A 129 24.79 7.75 10.59
C GLY A 129 24.65 8.32 9.17
N ILE A 130 24.72 7.45 8.15
CA ILE A 130 24.44 7.84 6.77
C ILE A 130 22.97 8.31 6.69
N ARG A 131 22.75 9.50 6.15
CA ARG A 131 21.42 10.09 5.94
C ARG A 131 21.11 10.13 4.46
N SER A 132 20.01 9.51 4.08
CA SER A 132 19.41 9.60 2.76
C SER A 132 17.92 9.87 2.92
N GLU A 133 17.27 10.22 1.83
CA GLU A 133 15.81 10.15 1.76
C GLU A 133 15.36 8.70 2.01
N THR A 134 14.19 8.53 2.64
CA THR A 134 13.60 7.21 2.91
C THR A 134 12.95 6.62 1.67
N VAL A 135 12.53 7.47 0.72
CA VAL A 135 12.00 7.08 -0.59
C VAL A 135 12.60 8.01 -1.64
N ILE A 136 13.15 7.46 -2.72
CA ILE A 136 13.74 8.25 -3.80
C ILE A 136 12.96 8.09 -5.11
N ALA A 137 12.89 9.19 -5.88
CA ALA A 137 12.12 9.25 -7.13
C ALA A 137 12.86 8.76 -8.39
N SER A 138 14.16 8.48 -8.30
CA SER A 138 15.03 8.29 -9.45
C SER A 138 15.64 6.89 -9.49
N LEU A 139 15.67 6.30 -10.68
CA LEU A 139 16.30 5.01 -10.93
C LEU A 139 17.82 5.10 -11.16
N GLN A 140 18.38 6.30 -11.27
CA GLN A 140 19.76 6.52 -11.74
C GLN A 140 20.63 7.34 -10.79
N GLU A 141 20.01 8.11 -9.90
CA GLU A 141 20.74 9.03 -9.03
C GLU A 141 20.03 9.26 -7.70
N PHE A 142 20.81 9.46 -6.64
CA PHE A 142 20.33 9.94 -5.36
C PHE A 142 21.44 10.67 -4.62
N SER A 143 21.07 11.46 -3.61
CA SER A 143 22.04 12.12 -2.74
C SER A 143 21.96 11.54 -1.34
N PHE A 144 23.11 11.42 -0.70
CA PHE A 144 23.19 11.04 0.70
C PHE A 144 24.28 11.83 1.40
N GLU A 145 24.14 11.94 2.71
CA GLU A 145 25.11 12.55 3.59
C GLU A 145 25.73 11.49 4.49
N PHE A 146 27.02 11.60 4.78
CA PHE A 146 27.72 10.66 5.65
C PHE A 146 28.68 11.37 6.61
N PRO A 147 28.96 10.78 7.79
CA PRO A 147 29.88 11.37 8.75
C PRO A 147 31.32 11.29 8.25
N GLU A 148 32.14 12.25 8.65
CA GLU A 148 33.58 12.06 8.63
C GLU A 148 33.96 10.99 9.67
N CYS A 149 34.72 10.00 9.22
CA CYS A 149 35.36 9.05 10.10
C CYS A 149 36.68 9.65 10.55
N SER A 150 37.15 9.27 11.73
CA SER A 150 38.44 9.76 12.22
C SER A 150 39.21 8.61 12.82
N ASP A 151 40.50 8.67 12.59
CA ASP A 151 41.46 7.81 13.26
C ASP A 151 42.47 8.73 13.95
N PRO A 152 42.57 8.68 15.30
CA PRO A 152 43.42 9.59 16.04
C PRO A 152 44.92 9.27 15.88
N ASP A 153 45.28 8.05 15.51
CA ASP A 153 46.66 7.58 15.49
C ASP A 153 47.30 7.71 14.10
N SER A 154 46.52 7.47 13.03
CA SER A 154 47.00 7.47 11.66
C SER A 154 46.22 8.35 10.69
N GLY A 155 45.11 8.95 11.13
CA GLY A 155 44.23 9.75 10.28
C GLY A 155 43.46 8.91 9.25
N MET A 156 42.61 9.56 8.45
CA MET A 156 41.87 8.90 7.38
C MET A 156 42.63 8.94 6.06
N ARG A 157 42.62 7.82 5.31
CA ARG A 157 43.28 7.72 4.00
C ARG A 157 42.32 7.85 2.83
N SER A 158 41.19 7.16 2.89
CA SER A 158 40.25 7.08 1.77
C SER A 158 38.90 6.59 2.23
N TYR A 159 37.86 7.08 1.58
CA TYR A 159 36.48 6.65 1.74
C TYR A 159 36.01 5.95 0.48
N TYR A 160 35.20 4.93 0.65
CA TYR A 160 34.48 4.29 -0.43
C TYR A 160 33.03 4.11 -0.05
N TRP A 161 32.15 4.12 -1.04
CA TRP A 161 30.75 3.81 -0.83
C TRP A 161 30.30 2.70 -1.78
N GLY A 162 29.29 1.96 -1.36
CA GLY A 162 28.60 0.97 -2.17
C GLY A 162 27.10 1.02 -1.89
N ILE A 163 26.34 0.34 -2.74
CA ILE A 163 24.92 0.11 -2.55
C ILE A 163 24.66 -1.38 -2.53
N ASP A 164 23.72 -1.80 -1.69
CA ASP A 164 23.28 -3.17 -1.57
C ASP A 164 21.76 -3.23 -1.64
N MET A 165 21.24 -4.31 -2.21
CA MET A 165 19.80 -4.51 -2.40
C MET A 165 19.24 -5.35 -1.25
N CYS A 166 18.07 -4.98 -0.77
CA CYS A 166 17.37 -5.69 0.29
C CYS A 166 16.06 -6.27 -0.24
N ASP A 167 15.58 -7.32 0.43
CA ASP A 167 14.28 -7.93 0.10
C ASP A 167 13.12 -7.05 0.65
N ASP A 168 13.30 -6.45 1.83
CA ASP A 168 12.35 -5.51 2.45
C ASP A 168 13.05 -4.53 3.43
N GLU A 169 12.27 -3.68 4.10
CA GLU A 169 12.74 -2.68 5.08
C GLU A 169 13.46 -3.29 6.30
N THR A 170 13.17 -4.55 6.64
CA THR A 170 13.62 -5.26 7.85
C THR A 170 14.63 -6.37 7.59
N SER A 171 14.69 -6.92 6.37
CA SER A 171 15.51 -8.08 5.99
C SER A 171 16.86 -7.72 5.35
N CYS A 172 17.28 -6.46 5.44
CA CYS A 172 18.64 -6.03 5.07
C CYS A 172 19.69 -6.69 5.98
N HIS A 173 20.03 -7.95 5.75
CA HIS A 173 21.07 -8.66 6.49
C HIS A 173 22.43 -7.96 6.31
N ASP A 174 23.28 -8.01 7.34
CA ASP A 174 24.68 -7.59 7.32
C ASP A 174 25.54 -8.52 6.44
N ARG A 175 25.18 -8.68 5.17
CA ARG A 175 26.11 -9.20 4.18
C ARG A 175 27.02 -8.04 3.77
N ASP A 176 28.32 -8.19 4.01
CA ASP A 176 29.37 -7.29 3.53
C ASP A 176 29.59 -7.37 1.98
N ASP A 177 28.64 -7.96 1.25
CA ASP A 177 28.73 -8.27 -0.18
C ASP A 177 28.16 -7.11 -1.03
N ALA A 178 28.70 -5.91 -0.86
CA ALA A 178 28.34 -4.77 -1.71
C ALA A 178 28.68 -5.04 -3.19
N MET A 179 27.82 -4.63 -4.11
CA MET A 179 28.12 -4.57 -5.55
C MET A 179 29.13 -3.45 -5.84
N ALA A 180 30.41 -3.71 -5.61
CA ALA A 180 31.55 -2.83 -5.89
C ALA A 180 31.56 -1.47 -5.15
N PHE A 181 32.70 -1.17 -4.51
CA PHE A 181 32.90 0.08 -3.78
C PHE A 181 33.50 1.17 -4.69
N THR A 182 32.86 2.34 -4.74
CA THR A 182 33.32 3.52 -5.49
C THR A 182 34.06 4.49 -4.56
N ALA A 183 35.23 4.97 -4.98
CA ALA A 183 36.04 5.90 -4.19
C ALA A 183 35.35 7.27 -4.06
N LEU A 184 35.38 7.83 -2.85
CA LEU A 184 34.89 9.16 -2.53
C LEU A 184 36.07 10.13 -2.36
N THR A 185 35.97 11.30 -2.97
CA THR A 185 36.86 12.43 -2.69
C THR A 185 36.31 13.21 -1.50
N ALA A 186 37.09 13.33 -0.43
CA ALA A 186 36.64 14.00 0.78
C ALA A 186 36.66 15.53 0.65
N PHE A 187 35.59 16.20 1.09
CA PHE A 187 35.51 17.67 1.14
C PHE A 187 34.85 18.14 2.44
N SER A 188 35.38 19.20 3.06
CA SER A 188 34.82 19.81 4.27
C SER A 188 34.04 21.09 3.95
N TYR A 189 32.93 21.37 4.65
CA TYR A 189 32.29 22.70 4.63
C TYR A 189 31.94 23.20 6.04
N LYS A 190 31.88 24.53 6.21
CA LYS A 190 31.49 25.17 7.47
C LYS A 190 29.99 25.51 7.43
N THR A 191 29.30 25.30 8.55
CA THR A 191 27.90 25.72 8.71
C THR A 191 27.81 27.21 9.06
N SER A 192 26.63 27.81 8.85
CA SER A 192 26.31 29.22 9.15
C SER A 192 26.55 29.60 10.61
N ASP A 193 26.51 28.61 11.51
CA ASP A 193 26.49 28.81 12.95
C ASP A 193 27.91 28.78 13.56
N GLY A 194 28.94 28.77 12.72
CA GLY A 194 30.35 28.73 13.13
C GLY A 194 30.84 27.35 13.60
N LEU A 195 29.93 26.36 13.70
CA LEU A 195 30.28 24.97 13.96
C LEU A 195 30.80 24.32 12.67
N THR A 196 32.00 23.74 12.74
CA THR A 196 32.51 22.89 11.66
C THR A 196 31.89 21.51 11.84
N MET A 197 30.80 21.23 11.11
CA MET A 197 30.27 19.88 11.02
C MET A 197 30.95 19.17 9.85
N TYR A 198 31.62 18.07 10.13
CA TYR A 198 32.30 17.27 9.12
C TYR A 198 31.34 16.28 8.47
N ARG A 199 30.27 16.79 7.86
CA ARG A 199 29.35 15.96 7.08
C ARG A 199 29.66 16.15 5.61
N GLN A 200 29.65 15.08 4.85
CA GLN A 200 29.92 15.11 3.43
C GLN A 200 28.65 14.74 2.67
N GLN A 201 28.25 15.57 1.71
CA GLN A 201 27.15 15.27 0.80
C GLN A 201 27.72 14.69 -0.49
N TYR A 202 27.18 13.57 -0.93
CA TYR A 202 27.56 12.93 -2.18
C TYR A 202 26.34 12.66 -3.03
N LYS A 203 26.45 12.93 -4.33
CA LYS A 203 25.44 12.61 -5.33
C LYS A 203 25.93 11.41 -6.15
N ALA A 204 25.30 10.27 -5.93
CA ALA A 204 25.50 9.08 -6.75
C ALA A 204 24.76 9.24 -8.08
N ASN A 205 25.39 8.86 -9.19
CA ASN A 205 24.81 8.93 -10.54
C ASN A 205 25.18 7.67 -11.34
N GLY A 206 24.46 7.42 -12.44
CA GLY A 206 24.75 6.31 -13.36
C GLY A 206 24.38 4.94 -12.79
N LEU A 207 23.42 4.91 -11.86
CA LEU A 207 22.91 3.69 -11.25
C LEU A 207 21.84 3.03 -12.14
N ALA A 208 21.57 1.76 -11.87
CA ALA A 208 20.51 0.99 -12.49
C ALA A 208 19.63 0.38 -11.38
N LEU A 209 18.84 1.24 -10.72
CA LEU A 209 17.93 0.84 -9.65
C LEU A 209 16.61 0.33 -10.21
N ILE A 210 15.90 -0.46 -9.42
CA ILE A 210 14.63 -1.09 -9.78
C ILE A 210 13.49 -0.39 -9.04
N ASN A 211 12.40 -0.09 -9.74
CA ASN A 211 11.18 0.46 -9.13
C ASN A 211 10.61 -0.54 -8.11
N GLY A 212 10.24 -0.07 -6.92
CA GLY A 212 9.78 -0.90 -5.80
C GLY A 212 10.91 -1.64 -5.06
N GLY A 213 12.17 -1.44 -5.45
CA GLY A 213 13.33 -2.07 -4.80
C GLY A 213 13.76 -1.35 -3.52
N TRP A 214 14.13 -2.12 -2.50
CA TRP A 214 14.74 -1.62 -1.27
C TRP A 214 16.26 -1.68 -1.35
N TYR A 215 16.93 -0.64 -0.87
CA TYR A 215 18.39 -0.54 -0.90
C TYR A 215 18.96 0.07 0.37
N LYS A 216 20.21 -0.25 0.67
CA LYS A 216 21.01 0.39 1.73
C LYS A 216 22.33 0.90 1.18
N ILE A 217 22.83 1.97 1.78
CA ILE A 217 24.13 2.56 1.45
C ILE A 217 25.16 1.99 2.41
N LEU A 218 26.30 1.56 1.89
CA LEU A 218 27.44 1.09 2.65
C LEU A 218 28.57 2.09 2.50
N LEU A 219 29.12 2.58 3.61
CA LEU A 219 30.30 3.44 3.61
C LEU A 219 31.45 2.69 4.28
N LYS A 220 32.58 2.61 3.57
CA LYS A 220 33.80 1.98 4.03
C LYS A 220 34.92 3.00 4.16
N GLY A 221 35.32 3.30 5.38
CA GLY A 221 36.43 4.21 5.68
C GLY A 221 37.71 3.44 5.98
N TYR A 222 38.82 3.83 5.36
CA TYR A 222 40.15 3.26 5.62
C TYR A 222 41.05 4.26 6.36
N ASN A 223 41.72 3.80 7.41
CA ASN A 223 42.71 4.60 8.13
C ASN A 223 44.03 4.78 7.33
N GLY A 224 44.91 5.64 7.82
CA GLY A 224 46.21 5.98 7.25
C GLY A 224 47.36 5.07 7.70
N ALA A 225 47.09 4.11 8.59
CA ALA A 225 48.07 3.17 9.12
C ALA A 225 48.44 2.06 8.12
N GLY A 226 49.07 0.99 8.63
CA GLY A 226 49.50 -0.21 7.92
C GLY A 226 48.41 -0.93 7.10
N PRO A 227 48.25 -2.27 7.15
CA PRO A 227 47.20 -2.94 6.34
C PRO A 227 45.87 -2.21 6.56
N PRO A 228 45.19 -1.77 5.50
CA PRO A 228 44.17 -0.73 5.62
C PRO A 228 42.98 -1.34 6.34
N LEU A 229 42.91 -1.10 7.65
CA LEU A 229 41.81 -1.54 8.47
C LEU A 229 40.63 -0.64 8.14
N SER A 230 39.50 -1.27 7.83
CA SER A 230 38.31 -0.58 7.40
C SER A 230 37.18 -0.76 8.38
N THR A 231 36.45 0.31 8.63
CA THR A 231 35.14 0.23 9.25
C THR A 231 34.08 0.44 8.18
N THR A 232 33.10 -0.47 8.16
CA THR A 232 31.90 -0.33 7.33
C THR A 232 30.76 0.16 8.22
N ILE A 233 30.06 1.21 7.79
CA ILE A 233 28.78 1.62 8.37
C ILE A 233 27.70 1.56 7.29
N SER A 234 26.46 1.29 7.68
CA SER A 234 25.30 1.21 6.78
C SER A 234 24.29 2.32 7.05
N SER A 235 23.57 2.75 6.02
CA SER A 235 22.37 3.58 6.17
C SER A 235 21.19 2.73 6.63
N ARG A 236 20.11 3.41 7.06
CA ARG A 236 18.80 2.76 7.04
C ARG A 236 18.41 2.44 5.60
N PRO A 237 17.59 1.40 5.38
CA PRO A 237 17.09 1.07 4.06
C PRO A 237 16.20 2.20 3.52
N PHE A 238 16.21 2.37 2.19
CA PHE A 238 15.34 3.29 1.48
C PHE A 238 14.70 2.60 0.28
N LEU A 239 13.50 3.07 -0.08
CA LEU A 239 12.71 2.55 -1.19
C LEU A 239 12.96 3.39 -2.46
N VAL A 240 12.95 2.74 -3.62
CA VAL A 240 12.95 3.41 -4.92
C VAL A 240 11.54 3.40 -5.50
N ASP A 241 10.95 4.58 -5.67
CA ASP A 241 9.62 4.76 -6.25
C ASP A 241 9.68 5.88 -7.30
N SER A 242 9.69 5.47 -8.56
CA SER A 242 9.77 6.33 -9.75
C SER A 242 8.41 6.63 -10.39
N THR A 243 7.33 6.18 -9.77
CA THR A 243 5.97 6.25 -10.31
C THR A 243 5.12 7.24 -9.50
N PRO A 244 4.43 8.21 -10.14
CA PRO A 244 3.48 9.05 -9.42
C PRO A 244 2.19 8.27 -9.09
N PRO A 245 1.41 8.70 -8.08
CA PRO A 245 0.12 8.08 -7.78
C PRO A 245 -0.79 8.04 -9.00
N LEU A 246 -1.51 6.95 -9.21
CA LEU A 246 -2.51 6.84 -10.25
C LEU A 246 -3.78 7.64 -9.87
N PRO A 247 -4.22 8.60 -10.70
CA PRO A 247 -5.34 9.45 -10.34
C PRO A 247 -6.67 8.70 -10.22
N SER A 248 -7.46 9.08 -9.21
CA SER A 248 -8.85 8.63 -9.04
C SER A 248 -9.85 9.62 -9.65
N THR A 249 -11.09 9.18 -9.83
CA THR A 249 -12.22 10.04 -10.17
C THR A 249 -12.52 11.03 -9.04
N ILE A 250 -12.81 12.27 -9.41
CA ILE A 250 -13.23 13.34 -8.50
C ILE A 250 -14.67 13.70 -8.85
N TYR A 251 -15.50 13.80 -7.82
CA TYR A 251 -16.90 14.16 -7.92
C TYR A 251 -17.13 15.54 -7.34
N ASP A 252 -18.05 16.30 -7.92
CA ASP A 252 -18.39 17.65 -7.48
C ASP A 252 -19.51 17.68 -6.42
N SER A 253 -19.49 16.72 -5.48
CA SER A 253 -20.45 16.67 -4.36
C SER A 253 -19.79 16.10 -3.11
N GLN A 254 -20.30 16.44 -1.92
CA GLN A 254 -19.77 15.90 -0.66
C GLN A 254 -19.90 14.37 -0.53
N PHE A 255 -20.84 13.75 -1.24
CA PHE A 255 -21.15 12.31 -1.12
C PHE A 255 -20.57 11.46 -2.25
N CYS A 256 -19.71 12.03 -3.11
CA CYS A 256 -19.16 11.35 -4.29
C CYS A 256 -20.25 10.80 -5.22
N LYS A 257 -21.27 11.61 -5.48
CA LYS A 257 -22.29 11.37 -6.52
C LYS A 257 -22.14 12.39 -7.64
N GLU A 258 -22.46 12.02 -8.87
CA GLU A 258 -22.56 13.01 -9.94
C GLU A 258 -23.74 13.95 -9.66
N GLU A 259 -23.49 15.26 -9.67
CA GLU A 259 -24.49 16.31 -9.47
C GLU A 259 -24.36 17.30 -10.64
N ASP A 260 -25.34 17.31 -11.56
CA ASP A 260 -25.25 18.10 -12.79
C ASP A 260 -25.51 19.61 -12.58
N THR A 261 -26.06 19.98 -11.42
CA THR A 261 -26.45 21.36 -11.11
C THR A 261 -26.05 21.75 -9.69
N ALA A 262 -25.44 22.93 -9.54
CA ALA A 262 -24.99 23.40 -8.24
C ALA A 262 -26.20 23.75 -7.37
N ARG A 263 -26.12 23.44 -6.08
CA ARG A 263 -27.13 23.87 -5.10
C ARG A 263 -27.16 25.40 -5.02
N VAL A 264 -28.31 25.93 -4.61
CA VAL A 264 -28.60 27.37 -4.54
C VAL A 264 -27.63 28.13 -3.60
N ASP A 265 -26.93 27.42 -2.71
CA ASP A 265 -26.27 28.00 -1.53
C ASP A 265 -24.83 28.50 -1.75
N GLU A 266 -24.38 28.71 -3.00
CA GLU A 266 -23.00 29.16 -3.33
C GLU A 266 -21.87 28.31 -2.70
N VAL A 267 -22.18 27.08 -2.29
CA VAL A 267 -21.21 26.11 -1.77
C VAL A 267 -20.78 25.20 -2.90
N LEU A 268 -19.47 25.13 -3.12
CA LEU A 268 -18.86 24.14 -3.99
C LEU A 268 -18.33 23.01 -3.11
N GLU A 269 -18.58 21.77 -3.53
CA GLU A 269 -18.16 20.59 -2.81
C GLU A 269 -17.43 19.64 -3.75
N ALA A 270 -16.48 18.90 -3.22
CA ALA A 270 -15.84 17.82 -3.93
C ALA A 270 -15.58 16.62 -3.03
N CYS A 271 -15.61 15.45 -3.62
CA CYS A 271 -15.31 14.19 -2.97
C CYS A 271 -14.52 13.28 -3.90
N TRP A 272 -13.54 12.55 -3.36
CA TRP A 272 -12.76 11.56 -4.11
C TRP A 272 -12.29 10.44 -3.18
N SER A 273 -11.95 9.30 -3.79
CA SER A 273 -11.28 8.18 -3.11
C SER A 273 -9.77 8.31 -3.25
N ASP A 274 -9.02 7.52 -2.50
CA ASP A 274 -7.56 7.53 -2.60
C ASP A 274 -7.06 7.27 -4.02
N PHE A 275 -6.03 8.03 -4.41
CA PHE A 275 -5.24 7.75 -5.61
C PHE A 275 -4.47 6.45 -5.37
N VAL A 276 -4.42 5.60 -6.37
CA VAL A 276 -3.82 4.26 -6.24
C VAL A 276 -2.29 4.42 -6.32
N GLU A 277 -1.60 3.90 -5.32
CA GLU A 277 -0.14 3.93 -5.20
C GLU A 277 0.33 2.53 -4.82
N ALA A 278 1.29 1.98 -5.57
CA ALA A 278 1.67 0.57 -5.45
C ALA A 278 2.98 0.40 -4.67
N GLU A 279 3.93 1.31 -4.87
CA GLU A 279 5.27 1.21 -4.30
C GLU A 279 5.35 1.88 -2.94
N SER A 280 4.82 3.10 -2.81
CA SER A 280 4.93 3.88 -1.58
C SER A 280 3.57 4.21 -0.96
N SER A 281 3.32 5.48 -0.64
CA SER A 281 2.07 5.94 -0.06
C SER A 281 1.81 7.38 -0.44
N VAL A 282 0.54 7.74 -0.63
CA VAL A 282 0.14 9.14 -0.81
C VAL A 282 0.27 9.87 0.53
N VAL A 283 1.18 10.85 0.58
CA VAL A 283 1.46 11.60 1.82
C VAL A 283 0.69 12.91 1.90
N ARG A 284 0.22 13.44 0.76
CA ARG A 284 -0.47 14.73 0.72
C ARG A 284 -1.43 14.84 -0.46
N TYR A 285 -2.61 15.39 -0.19
CA TYR A 285 -3.52 15.93 -1.20
C TYR A 285 -3.59 17.46 -1.16
N GLU A 286 -3.69 18.05 -2.34
CA GLU A 286 -3.97 19.48 -2.54
C GLU A 286 -5.09 19.61 -3.57
N TYR A 287 -5.92 20.64 -3.46
CA TYR A 287 -6.99 20.90 -4.44
C TYR A 287 -7.03 22.36 -4.85
N ARG A 288 -7.61 22.62 -6.02
CA ARG A 288 -7.95 23.97 -6.50
C ARG A 288 -9.23 23.93 -7.31
N VAL A 289 -9.99 25.02 -7.26
CA VAL A 289 -11.21 25.18 -8.07
C VAL A 289 -10.84 25.88 -9.38
N HIS A 290 -11.46 25.46 -10.47
CA HIS A 290 -11.40 26.14 -11.77
C HIS A 290 -12.81 26.53 -12.21
N LYS A 291 -12.89 27.52 -13.10
CA LYS A 291 -14.12 27.86 -13.81
C LYS A 291 -13.90 27.90 -15.31
N ARG A 292 -14.90 27.49 -16.07
CA ARG A 292 -14.93 27.65 -17.54
C ARG A 292 -16.31 28.08 -18.01
N ARG A 293 -16.37 28.78 -19.14
CA ARG A 293 -17.66 29.05 -19.80
C ARG A 293 -18.20 27.77 -20.40
N ARG A 294 -19.53 27.60 -20.41
CA ARG A 294 -20.19 26.45 -21.05
C ARG A 294 -19.76 26.27 -22.52
N ASP A 295 -19.58 27.38 -23.24
CA ASP A 295 -19.24 27.39 -24.66
C ASP A 295 -17.73 27.64 -24.92
N GLY A 296 -16.92 27.68 -23.86
CA GLY A 296 -15.50 28.02 -23.95
C GLY A 296 -14.61 26.84 -23.57
N GLU A 297 -13.56 26.61 -24.36
CA GLU A 297 -12.57 25.55 -24.08
C GLU A 297 -11.57 25.96 -22.98
N SER A 298 -11.38 27.25 -22.74
CA SER A 298 -10.42 27.75 -21.74
C SER A 298 -11.00 27.75 -20.33
N SER A 299 -10.33 27.05 -19.42
CA SER A 299 -10.58 27.12 -17.97
C SER A 299 -9.61 28.10 -17.29
N GLU A 300 -10.08 28.78 -16.25
CA GLU A 300 -9.28 29.64 -15.38
C GLU A 300 -9.32 29.13 -13.94
N ALA A 301 -8.17 29.17 -13.25
CA ALA A 301 -8.07 28.78 -11.85
C ALA A 301 -8.67 29.86 -10.94
N VAL A 302 -9.44 29.43 -9.95
CA VAL A 302 -10.09 30.28 -8.95
C VAL A 302 -9.31 30.19 -7.64
N GLY A 303 -8.17 30.88 -7.60
CA GLY A 303 -7.29 30.98 -6.43
C GLY A 303 -6.10 30.02 -6.45
N GLU A 304 -5.44 29.90 -5.28
CA GLU A 304 -4.25 29.08 -5.07
C GLU A 304 -4.59 27.63 -4.69
N TRP A 305 -3.60 26.74 -4.78
CA TRP A 305 -3.71 25.38 -4.25
C TRP A 305 -3.93 25.37 -2.74
N LYS A 306 -4.89 24.57 -2.29
CA LYS A 306 -5.24 24.40 -0.87
C LYS A 306 -4.88 22.99 -0.43
N SER A 307 -4.21 22.85 0.72
CA SER A 307 -3.91 21.54 1.30
C SER A 307 -5.15 20.92 1.93
N VAL A 308 -5.34 19.62 1.70
CA VAL A 308 -6.46 18.86 2.27
C VAL A 308 -6.10 18.45 3.70
N ASN A 309 -6.95 18.81 4.67
CA ASN A 309 -6.72 18.47 6.07
C ASN A 309 -7.09 16.99 6.34
N LYS A 310 -6.47 16.36 7.33
CA LYS A 310 -6.79 14.96 7.72
C LYS A 310 -8.26 14.78 8.11
N THR A 311 -8.92 15.83 8.61
CA THR A 311 -10.35 15.81 8.95
C THR A 311 -11.28 15.73 7.74
N ALA A 312 -10.77 15.99 6.53
CA ALA A 312 -11.52 15.80 5.30
C ALA A 312 -11.69 14.32 4.93
N TYR A 313 -10.89 13.43 5.54
CA TYR A 313 -10.95 11.99 5.32
C TYR A 313 -12.00 11.34 6.22
N THR A 314 -12.90 10.56 5.62
CA THR A 314 -13.89 9.75 6.33
C THR A 314 -13.50 8.28 6.28
N ALA A 315 -12.94 7.76 7.38
CA ALA A 315 -12.44 6.37 7.46
C ALA A 315 -13.53 5.32 7.19
N ARG A 316 -14.80 5.61 7.53
CA ARG A 316 -15.92 4.68 7.29
C ARG A 316 -16.20 4.47 5.79
N THR A 317 -15.93 5.47 4.97
CA THR A 317 -16.22 5.46 3.52
C THR A 317 -14.95 5.41 2.66
N GLY A 318 -13.77 5.59 3.25
CA GLY A 318 -12.49 5.61 2.53
C GLY A 318 -12.35 6.81 1.56
N ARG A 319 -13.00 7.94 1.88
CA ARG A 319 -13.13 9.09 0.97
C ARG A 319 -12.71 10.40 1.61
N TYR A 320 -12.16 11.29 0.79
CA TYR A 320 -11.94 12.68 1.12
C TYR A 320 -13.13 13.51 0.64
N ALA A 321 -13.57 14.46 1.46
CA ALA A 321 -14.57 15.44 1.08
C ALA A 321 -14.16 16.85 1.53
N VAL A 322 -14.28 17.81 0.63
CA VAL A 322 -14.05 19.23 0.91
C VAL A 322 -15.28 20.03 0.50
N SER A 323 -15.59 21.06 1.29
CA SER A 323 -16.69 21.98 1.02
C SER A 323 -16.19 23.40 1.20
N GLU A 324 -16.44 24.26 0.23
CA GLU A 324 -16.02 25.65 0.28
C GLU A 324 -17.18 26.59 -0.03
N SER A 325 -17.34 27.60 0.82
CA SER A 325 -18.34 28.65 0.70
C SER A 325 -17.66 30.00 0.45
N GLY A 326 -18.38 30.96 -0.12
CA GLY A 326 -17.90 32.34 -0.29
C GLY A 326 -17.31 32.65 -1.67
N TYR A 327 -17.50 31.76 -2.63
CA TYR A 327 -17.27 32.05 -4.04
C TYR A 327 -18.43 32.85 -4.61
N ARG A 328 -18.14 33.95 -5.31
CA ARG A 328 -19.16 34.67 -6.09
C ARG A 328 -19.34 33.95 -7.42
N LEU A 329 -20.30 33.03 -7.47
CA LEU A 329 -20.57 32.22 -8.65
C LEU A 329 -21.29 33.05 -9.73
N GLU A 330 -20.86 32.89 -10.98
CA GLU A 330 -21.39 33.61 -12.14
C GLU A 330 -22.36 32.73 -12.93
N ASP A 331 -23.55 33.24 -13.29
CA ASP A 331 -24.55 32.48 -14.07
C ASP A 331 -23.99 32.04 -15.43
N GLY A 332 -24.18 30.77 -15.77
CA GLY A 332 -23.72 30.17 -17.03
C GLY A 332 -22.28 29.63 -17.01
N TRP A 333 -21.58 29.67 -15.87
CA TRP A 333 -20.25 29.10 -15.71
C TRP A 333 -20.28 27.70 -15.11
N VAL A 334 -19.30 26.89 -15.49
CA VAL A 334 -19.05 25.55 -14.95
C VAL A 334 -17.87 25.63 -14.01
N TYR A 335 -18.06 25.20 -12.76
CA TYR A 335 -17.03 25.14 -11.74
C TYR A 335 -16.62 23.70 -11.49
N PHE A 336 -15.32 23.41 -11.46
CA PHE A 336 -14.80 22.05 -11.27
C PHE A 336 -13.57 22.06 -10.38
N TYR A 337 -13.32 20.93 -9.72
CA TYR A 337 -12.17 20.73 -8.86
C TYR A 337 -11.04 20.04 -9.61
N GLU A 338 -9.81 20.50 -9.39
CA GLU A 338 -8.62 19.74 -9.70
C GLU A 338 -7.96 19.32 -8.38
N VAL A 339 -7.74 18.03 -8.21
CA VAL A 339 -7.07 17.45 -7.04
C VAL A 339 -5.72 16.89 -7.46
N ARG A 340 -4.70 17.18 -6.66
CA ARG A 340 -3.32 16.75 -6.83
C ARG A 340 -2.89 15.89 -5.65
N ALA A 341 -2.42 14.68 -5.93
CA ALA A 341 -1.78 13.82 -4.95
C ALA A 341 -0.25 13.96 -5.03
N THR A 342 0.43 13.78 -3.89
CA THR A 342 1.89 13.65 -3.80
C THR A 342 2.21 12.38 -3.02
N ASN A 343 3.04 11.49 -3.58
CA ASN A 343 3.52 10.31 -2.85
C ASN A 343 4.75 10.59 -1.99
N ALA A 344 5.24 9.58 -1.28
CA ALA A 344 6.40 9.68 -0.39
C ALA A 344 7.70 10.01 -1.15
N ALA A 345 7.81 9.64 -2.44
CA ALA A 345 8.91 10.03 -3.32
C ALA A 345 8.83 11.49 -3.81
N GLY A 346 7.75 12.21 -3.48
CA GLY A 346 7.51 13.59 -3.91
C GLY A 346 6.96 13.71 -5.34
N LEU A 347 6.65 12.59 -6.00
CA LEU A 347 6.04 12.55 -7.31
C LEU A 347 4.56 12.93 -7.21
N LYS A 348 4.06 13.62 -8.25
CA LYS A 348 2.73 14.23 -8.24
C LYS A 348 1.94 13.85 -9.46
N SER A 349 0.64 13.65 -9.26
CA SER A 349 -0.34 13.51 -10.31
C SER A 349 -1.59 14.31 -9.97
N SER A 350 -2.37 14.70 -10.98
CA SER A 350 -3.64 15.38 -10.78
C SER A 350 -4.75 14.77 -11.61
N SER A 351 -5.97 14.96 -11.13
CA SER A 351 -7.22 14.66 -11.82
C SER A 351 -8.15 15.85 -11.67
N SER A 352 -9.14 15.95 -12.55
CA SER A 352 -10.16 17.00 -12.50
C SER A 352 -11.55 16.38 -12.55
N SER A 353 -12.48 16.98 -11.81
CA SER A 353 -13.89 16.63 -11.91
C SER A 353 -14.51 17.16 -13.21
N ARG A 354 -15.73 16.69 -13.52
CA ARG A 354 -16.46 17.08 -14.74
C ARG A 354 -16.94 18.53 -14.66
N GLY A 355 -17.27 18.97 -13.45
CA GLY A 355 -17.73 20.30 -13.14
C GLY A 355 -19.23 20.44 -13.11
N VAL A 356 -19.67 21.42 -12.33
CA VAL A 356 -21.07 21.71 -12.08
C VAL A 356 -21.44 23.04 -12.69
N LEU A 357 -22.54 23.06 -13.43
CA LEU A 357 -23.09 24.27 -14.00
C LEU A 357 -23.83 25.08 -12.93
N TYR A 358 -23.44 26.33 -12.75
CA TYR A 358 -24.18 27.28 -11.94
C TYR A 358 -25.20 28.04 -12.81
N SER A 359 -26.50 27.79 -12.57
CA SER A 359 -27.57 28.55 -13.23
C SER A 359 -28.81 28.75 -12.33
N PRO A 360 -28.88 29.87 -11.58
CA PRO A 360 -29.99 30.15 -10.67
C PRO A 360 -31.33 30.40 -11.37
N THR A 361 -31.32 30.72 -12.67
CA THR A 361 -32.51 31.06 -13.47
C THR A 361 -33.41 29.85 -13.72
N ASN A 362 -32.83 28.66 -13.93
CA ASN A 362 -33.59 27.42 -14.19
C ASN A 362 -34.30 26.88 -12.95
N GLN A 363 -33.68 26.98 -11.76
CA GLN A 363 -34.28 26.46 -10.52
C GLN A 363 -35.48 27.29 -10.04
N ARG A 364 -35.45 28.63 -10.24
CA ARG A 364 -36.60 29.51 -9.94
C ARG A 364 -37.79 29.24 -10.85
N LEU A 365 -37.54 28.91 -12.12
CA LEU A 365 -38.58 28.55 -13.09
C LEU A 365 -39.26 27.23 -12.72
N LEU A 366 -38.48 26.23 -12.29
CA LEU A 366 -38.98 24.92 -11.87
C LEU A 366 -39.90 25.01 -10.65
N LEU A 367 -39.49 25.77 -9.63
CA LEU A 367 -40.31 26.05 -8.43
C LEU A 367 -41.61 26.77 -8.79
N ALA A 368 -41.57 27.71 -9.73
CA ALA A 368 -42.77 28.41 -10.19
C ALA A 368 -43.77 27.46 -10.88
N ILE A 369 -43.29 26.51 -11.70
CA ILE A 369 -44.15 25.52 -12.37
C ILE A 369 -44.79 24.55 -11.37
N ILE A 370 -44.02 24.06 -10.39
CA ILE A 370 -44.51 23.15 -9.35
C ILE A 370 -45.63 23.81 -8.54
N LEU A 371 -45.42 25.06 -8.11
CA LEU A 371 -46.39 25.81 -7.30
C LEU A 371 -47.64 26.23 -8.08
N SER A 372 -47.50 26.56 -9.38
CA SER A 372 -48.60 27.12 -10.18
C SER A 372 -49.39 26.10 -11.01
N VAL A 373 -48.82 24.93 -11.30
CA VAL A 373 -49.45 23.95 -12.22
C VAL A 373 -49.69 22.60 -11.55
N ILE A 374 -48.70 22.03 -10.87
CA ILE A 374 -48.79 20.65 -10.38
C ILE A 374 -49.70 20.56 -9.15
N ILE A 375 -49.49 21.43 -8.15
CA ILE A 375 -50.29 21.42 -6.91
C ILE A 375 -51.80 21.62 -7.18
N PRO A 376 -52.24 22.57 -8.03
CA PRO A 376 -53.66 22.73 -8.36
C PRO A 376 -54.28 21.51 -9.06
N VAL A 377 -53.55 20.84 -9.96
CA VAL A 377 -54.05 19.68 -10.71
C VAL A 377 -54.27 18.48 -9.77
N VAL A 378 -53.34 18.24 -8.85
CA VAL A 378 -53.48 17.18 -7.83
C VAL A 378 -54.67 17.46 -6.91
N LEU A 379 -54.85 18.71 -6.47
CA LEU A 379 -56.01 19.10 -5.65
C LEU A 379 -57.34 18.91 -6.39
N LEU A 380 -57.41 19.24 -7.68
CA LEU A 380 -58.58 18.98 -8.52
C LEU A 380 -58.87 17.49 -8.68
N GLY A 381 -57.83 16.66 -8.84
CA GLY A 381 -57.96 15.20 -8.87
C GLY A 381 -58.49 14.63 -7.55
N CYS A 382 -57.99 15.11 -6.41
CA CYS A 382 -58.49 14.72 -5.09
C CYS A 382 -59.97 15.13 -4.87
N LEU A 383 -60.36 16.33 -5.32
CA LEU A 383 -61.76 16.79 -5.26
C LEU A 383 -62.67 15.95 -6.17
N GLY A 384 -62.20 15.59 -7.37
CA GLY A 384 -62.91 14.71 -8.30
C GLY A 384 -63.11 13.30 -7.73
N GLY A 385 -62.07 12.71 -7.15
CA GLY A 385 -62.15 11.41 -6.48
C GLY A 385 -63.10 11.42 -5.28
N TRP A 386 -63.09 12.49 -4.48
CA TRP A 386 -64.03 12.66 -3.36
C TRP A 386 -65.48 12.79 -3.84
N ALA A 387 -65.73 13.52 -4.93
CA ALA A 387 -67.04 13.66 -5.53
C ALA A 387 -67.56 12.32 -6.09
N TYR A 388 -66.69 11.56 -6.77
CA TYR A 388 -67.01 10.23 -7.30
C TYR A 388 -67.44 9.26 -6.20
N LYS A 389 -66.62 9.14 -5.14
CA LYS A 389 -66.90 8.24 -4.00
C LYS A 389 -68.20 8.61 -3.27
N ARG A 390 -68.50 9.91 -3.20
CA ARG A 390 -69.77 10.42 -2.64
C ARG A 390 -70.98 10.09 -3.52
N MET A 391 -70.80 10.12 -4.84
CA MET A 391 -71.85 9.80 -5.81
C MET A 391 -72.13 8.29 -5.84
N GLU A 392 -71.11 7.46 -5.72
CA GLU A 392 -71.21 6.01 -5.56
C GLU A 392 -71.98 5.61 -4.30
N HIS A 393 -71.63 6.22 -3.16
CA HIS A 393 -72.37 6.02 -1.90
C HIS A 393 -73.84 6.48 -2.02
N TYR A 394 -74.12 7.54 -2.79
CA TYR A 394 -75.50 7.97 -3.05
C TYR A 394 -76.28 6.93 -3.85
N TYR A 395 -75.68 6.36 -4.90
CA TYR A 395 -76.29 5.30 -5.73
C TYR A 395 -76.63 4.05 -4.92
N GLN A 396 -75.70 3.57 -4.10
CA GLN A 396 -75.93 2.42 -3.21
C GLN A 396 -77.10 2.67 -2.23
N HIS A 397 -77.25 3.90 -1.75
CA HIS A 397 -78.32 4.26 -0.82
C HIS A 397 -79.71 4.27 -1.47
N VAL A 398 -79.81 4.71 -2.73
CA VAL A 398 -81.05 4.67 -3.52
C VAL A 398 -81.47 3.22 -3.79
N GLU A 399 -80.52 2.37 -4.16
CA GLU A 399 -80.78 0.96 -4.44
C GLU A 399 -81.27 0.19 -3.20
N GLN A 400 -80.75 0.51 -2.02
CA GLN A 400 -81.26 -0.03 -0.74
C GLN A 400 -82.71 0.38 -0.46
N GLN A 401 -83.14 1.58 -0.87
CA GLN A 401 -84.53 2.01 -0.68
C GLN A 401 -85.50 1.25 -1.59
N GLU A 402 -85.09 0.95 -2.82
CA GLU A 402 -85.91 0.17 -3.76
C GLU A 402 -86.09 -1.29 -3.31
N ARG A 403 -85.05 -1.91 -2.75
CA ARG A 403 -85.14 -3.27 -2.16
C ARG A 403 -86.11 -3.31 -0.98
N ARG A 404 -86.13 -2.28 -0.12
CA ARG A 404 -87.09 -2.17 0.99
C ARG A 404 -88.54 -2.03 0.52
N ARG A 405 -88.78 -1.30 -0.58
CA ARG A 405 -90.11 -1.21 -1.22
C ARG A 405 -90.56 -2.54 -1.80
N LYS A 406 -89.66 -3.30 -2.43
CA LYS A 406 -89.97 -4.67 -2.91
C LYS A 406 -90.36 -5.60 -1.76
N HIS A 407 -89.60 -5.60 -0.66
CA HIS A 407 -89.98 -6.39 0.52
C HIS A 407 -91.34 -5.99 1.10
N GLN A 408 -91.68 -4.71 1.18
CA GLN A 408 -93.02 -4.28 1.60
C GLN A 408 -94.14 -4.75 0.64
N MET A 409 -93.88 -4.81 -0.66
CA MET A 409 -94.83 -5.34 -1.65
C MET A 409 -94.99 -6.87 -1.56
N ASP A 410 -93.92 -7.60 -1.27
CA ASP A 410 -93.98 -9.06 -1.11
C ASP A 410 -94.67 -9.46 0.19
N SER A 411 -94.46 -8.73 1.29
CA SER A 411 -95.23 -8.91 2.54
C SER A 411 -96.73 -8.59 2.37
N MET A 412 -97.09 -7.75 1.40
CA MET A 412 -98.48 -7.42 1.09
C MET A 412 -99.15 -8.47 0.19
N LYS A 413 -98.37 -9.26 -0.58
CA LYS A 413 -98.86 -10.40 -1.36
C LYS A 413 -99.25 -11.59 -0.49
N GLU A 414 -98.51 -11.88 0.59
CA GLU A 414 -98.86 -12.94 1.55
C GLU A 414 -100.24 -12.71 2.21
N ILE A 415 -100.69 -11.45 2.32
CA ILE A 415 -102.02 -11.11 2.85
C ILE A 415 -103.14 -11.39 1.83
N TYR A 416 -102.86 -11.27 0.52
CA TYR A 416 -103.84 -11.55 -0.53
C TYR A 416 -104.00 -13.04 -0.84
N ASP A 417 -102.96 -13.86 -0.64
CA ASP A 417 -103.02 -15.30 -0.89
C ASP A 417 -103.91 -16.08 0.12
N VAL A 418 -104.22 -15.50 1.28
CA VAL A 418 -105.18 -16.07 2.24
C VAL A 418 -106.65 -15.84 1.80
N LEU A 419 -106.90 -14.87 0.92
CA LEU A 419 -108.26 -14.50 0.46
C LEU A 419 -108.73 -15.24 -0.80
N ALA A 420 -107.88 -16.03 -1.45
CA ALA A 420 -108.17 -16.66 -2.75
C ALA A 420 -108.72 -18.11 -2.68
N PHE A 421 -109.15 -18.60 -1.52
CA PHE A 421 -109.87 -19.87 -1.37
C PHE A 421 -111.38 -19.71 -1.59
N MET A 422 -111.81 -19.48 -2.84
CA MET A 422 -113.13 -19.90 -3.32
C MET A 422 -113.04 -20.35 -4.80
N PRO A 423 -113.74 -21.42 -5.21
CA PRO A 423 -113.18 -22.38 -6.16
C PRO A 423 -113.72 -22.28 -7.61
N LEU A 424 -112.77 -22.39 -8.55
CA LEU A 424 -112.76 -23.22 -9.78
C LEU A 424 -113.80 -22.89 -10.91
N PRO A 425 -113.71 -23.42 -12.16
CA PRO A 425 -112.85 -24.52 -12.62
C PRO A 425 -112.28 -24.44 -14.09
N ILE A 426 -111.18 -25.20 -14.34
CA ILE A 426 -110.72 -25.91 -15.58
C ILE A 426 -110.40 -25.08 -16.85
N THR A 427 -109.38 -25.34 -17.68
CA THR A 427 -108.51 -26.48 -18.07
C THR A 427 -107.21 -25.85 -18.60
N GLY A 428 -105.99 -26.30 -18.32
CA GLY A 428 -105.44 -27.60 -18.69
C GLY A 428 -104.01 -27.37 -19.23
N GLN A 429 -103.03 -27.89 -18.47
CA GLN A 429 -101.67 -28.39 -18.81
C GLN A 429 -101.10 -28.01 -20.19
N VAL A 430 -99.82 -27.62 -20.32
CA VAL A 430 -98.64 -28.46 -20.03
C VAL A 430 -97.43 -27.60 -19.58
N VAL A 431 -96.80 -28.08 -18.52
CA VAL A 431 -95.48 -27.78 -17.91
C VAL A 431 -94.57 -28.96 -18.33
N PRO A 432 -93.26 -28.85 -18.61
CA PRO A 432 -92.22 -28.50 -17.62
C PRO A 432 -90.98 -27.79 -18.24
N ARG A 433 -89.89 -27.41 -17.58
CA ARG A 433 -89.36 -27.19 -16.22
C ARG A 433 -87.96 -26.56 -16.49
N LEU A 434 -87.51 -25.50 -15.79
CA LEU A 434 -86.70 -25.55 -14.55
C LEU A 434 -85.44 -26.42 -14.73
N GLU A 435 -84.22 -25.99 -14.41
CA GLU A 435 -83.75 -25.09 -13.36
C GLU A 435 -82.38 -24.50 -13.79
N VAL A 436 -82.04 -23.23 -13.50
CA VAL A 436 -81.35 -22.71 -12.29
C VAL A 436 -79.96 -23.37 -12.13
N ILE A 437 -78.83 -22.67 -12.07
CA ILE A 437 -78.21 -21.87 -10.98
C ILE A 437 -76.90 -21.33 -11.62
N GLY A 438 -76.34 -20.17 -11.34
CA GLY A 438 -76.56 -19.13 -10.34
C GLY A 438 -75.46 -18.07 -10.49
N GLU A 439 -75.76 -16.90 -9.95
CA GLU A 439 -74.88 -15.73 -9.93
C GLU A 439 -73.68 -15.89 -8.99
N GLU A 440 -72.71 -15.04 -9.30
CA GLU A 440 -71.55 -14.65 -8.52
C GLU A 440 -71.87 -14.28 -7.06
N LYS A 441 -70.87 -14.45 -6.20
CA LYS A 441 -70.68 -13.62 -5.01
C LYS A 441 -69.21 -13.31 -4.84
N GLU A 442 -68.96 -12.03 -4.66
CA GLU A 442 -67.74 -11.45 -4.11
C GLU A 442 -67.62 -11.67 -2.58
N GLU A 443 -66.42 -11.31 -2.13
CA GLU A 443 -65.93 -11.01 -0.78
C GLU A 443 -65.43 -12.18 0.08
N SER A 444 -64.09 -12.24 0.21
CA SER A 444 -63.45 -11.81 1.46
C SER A 444 -61.96 -11.52 1.24
N GLU A 445 -61.59 -10.25 1.37
CA GLU A 445 -60.24 -9.81 1.70
C GLU A 445 -59.90 -10.30 3.12
N ASP A 446 -58.82 -11.06 3.25
CA ASP A 446 -57.99 -11.08 4.45
C ASP A 446 -56.54 -11.32 3.98
N GLY A 447 -55.64 -10.48 4.48
CA GLY A 447 -54.44 -10.07 3.76
C GLY A 447 -53.28 -11.05 3.67
N ASP A 448 -52.42 -10.81 2.66
CA ASP A 448 -50.97 -10.93 2.81
C ASP A 448 -50.29 -9.94 1.83
N GLU A 449 -49.99 -8.75 2.33
CA GLU A 449 -49.42 -7.62 1.56
C GLU A 449 -47.90 -7.75 1.34
N THR A 450 -47.35 -8.96 1.39
CA THR A 450 -45.88 -9.18 1.36
C THR A 450 -45.34 -9.86 0.10
N SER A 451 -46.18 -10.39 -0.82
CA SER A 451 -45.67 -11.10 -2.01
C SER A 451 -45.57 -10.29 -3.31
N ASP A 452 -46.37 -9.23 -3.49
CA ASP A 452 -46.40 -8.48 -4.77
C ASP A 452 -45.24 -7.48 -4.95
N THR A 453 -44.63 -7.02 -3.85
CA THR A 453 -43.50 -6.07 -3.90
C THR A 453 -42.18 -6.74 -4.28
N ALA A 454 -41.95 -7.98 -3.84
CA ALA A 454 -40.73 -8.74 -4.14
C ALA A 454 -40.64 -9.14 -5.63
N SER A 455 -41.76 -9.56 -6.23
CA SER A 455 -41.82 -9.88 -7.67
C SER A 455 -41.56 -8.63 -8.53
N SER A 456 -42.15 -7.49 -8.16
CA SER A 456 -41.96 -6.22 -8.86
C SER A 456 -40.51 -5.70 -8.78
N LEU A 457 -39.85 -5.85 -7.63
CA LEU A 457 -38.45 -5.45 -7.45
C LEU A 457 -37.46 -6.37 -8.19
N MET A 458 -37.73 -7.68 -8.22
CA MET A 458 -36.95 -8.63 -9.01
C MET A 458 -37.05 -8.34 -10.51
N ASP A 459 -38.26 -8.05 -11.01
CA ASP A 459 -38.48 -7.70 -12.42
C ASP A 459 -37.77 -6.39 -12.82
N GLN A 460 -37.77 -5.38 -11.93
CA GLN A 460 -37.04 -4.13 -12.14
C GLN A 460 -35.52 -4.31 -12.16
N ARG A 461 -34.96 -5.17 -11.31
CA ARG A 461 -33.52 -5.47 -11.28
C ARG A 461 -33.07 -6.26 -12.50
N ALA A 462 -33.87 -7.23 -12.93
CA ALA A 462 -33.65 -7.96 -14.16
C ALA A 462 -33.64 -6.98 -15.35
N GLU A 463 -34.66 -6.12 -15.47
CA GLU A 463 -34.74 -5.12 -16.54
C GLU A 463 -33.55 -4.15 -16.53
N ALA A 464 -33.10 -3.70 -15.35
CA ALA A 464 -31.92 -2.84 -15.23
C ALA A 464 -30.63 -3.52 -15.71
N VAL A 465 -30.45 -4.81 -15.44
CA VAL A 465 -29.31 -5.59 -15.94
C VAL A 465 -29.41 -5.85 -17.45
N PHE A 466 -30.59 -6.19 -17.97
CA PHE A 466 -30.78 -6.47 -19.40
C PHE A 466 -30.70 -5.23 -20.30
N THR A 467 -30.94 -4.04 -19.75
CA THR A 467 -30.89 -2.77 -20.49
C THR A 467 -29.57 -2.02 -20.32
N ALA A 468 -28.69 -2.45 -19.40
CA ALA A 468 -27.40 -1.85 -19.18
C ALA A 468 -26.43 -2.09 -20.36
N GLU A 469 -25.67 -1.06 -20.74
CA GLU A 469 -24.68 -1.14 -21.83
C GLU A 469 -23.50 -2.05 -21.46
N ASN A 470 -23.15 -2.11 -20.18
CA ASN A 470 -22.12 -2.99 -19.62
C ASN A 470 -22.67 -3.68 -18.35
N VAL A 471 -22.38 -4.97 -18.21
CA VAL A 471 -22.78 -5.80 -17.05
C VAL A 471 -21.54 -6.48 -16.50
N THR A 472 -21.39 -6.48 -15.18
CA THR A 472 -20.31 -7.19 -14.48
C THR A 472 -20.85 -8.49 -13.90
N PHE A 473 -20.25 -9.61 -14.29
CA PHE A 473 -20.57 -10.92 -13.75
C PHE A 473 -19.64 -11.28 -12.59
N VAL A 474 -20.21 -11.79 -11.51
CA VAL A 474 -19.49 -12.39 -10.39
C VAL A 474 -19.87 -13.85 -10.33
N ILE A 475 -18.87 -14.72 -10.36
CA ILE A 475 -19.05 -16.16 -10.20
C ILE A 475 -18.42 -16.54 -8.88
N THR A 476 -19.19 -17.18 -8.02
CA THR A 476 -18.71 -17.72 -6.75
C THR A 476 -18.67 -19.24 -6.84
N ASP A 477 -17.78 -19.86 -6.09
CA ASP A 477 -17.75 -21.31 -5.91
C ASP A 477 -17.09 -21.62 -4.55
N MET A 478 -17.47 -22.74 -3.92
CA MET A 478 -16.86 -23.13 -2.65
C MET A 478 -15.65 -24.03 -2.89
N GLU A 479 -14.49 -23.62 -2.39
CA GLU A 479 -13.28 -24.41 -2.51
C GLU A 479 -13.45 -25.79 -1.86
N SER A 480 -13.04 -26.84 -2.57
CA SER A 480 -13.09 -28.24 -2.10
C SER A 480 -14.48 -28.75 -1.72
N SER A 481 -15.56 -28.16 -2.26
CA SER A 481 -16.94 -28.54 -1.95
C SER A 481 -17.28 -30.02 -2.20
N THR A 482 -16.72 -30.62 -3.25
CA THR A 482 -16.89 -32.05 -3.53
C THR A 482 -16.35 -32.92 -2.39
N LEU A 483 -15.18 -32.57 -1.85
CA LEU A 483 -14.56 -33.30 -0.74
C LEU A 483 -15.36 -33.08 0.56
N LEU A 484 -15.84 -31.88 0.82
CA LEU A 484 -16.68 -31.56 1.98
C LEU A 484 -18.01 -32.32 1.94
N ALA A 485 -18.64 -32.36 0.76
CA ALA A 485 -19.88 -33.09 0.51
C ALA A 485 -19.71 -34.61 0.69
N GLU A 486 -18.59 -35.19 0.25
CA GLU A 486 -18.28 -36.60 0.43
C GLU A 486 -17.94 -36.96 1.88
N THR A 487 -17.21 -36.07 2.57
CA THR A 487 -16.74 -36.31 3.95
C THR A 487 -17.89 -36.29 4.95
N ASN A 488 -18.81 -35.31 4.85
CA ASN A 488 -19.97 -35.23 5.71
C ASN A 488 -21.16 -34.54 5.02
N PRO A 489 -22.00 -35.30 4.29
CA PRO A 489 -23.10 -34.73 3.50
C PRO A 489 -24.15 -33.96 4.32
N ALA A 490 -24.35 -34.37 5.58
CA ALA A 490 -25.34 -33.72 6.44
C ALA A 490 -24.84 -32.34 6.89
N LEU A 491 -23.58 -32.26 7.29
CA LEU A 491 -22.96 -31.00 7.72
C LEU A 491 -22.69 -30.07 6.55
N PHE A 492 -22.33 -30.61 5.37
CA PHE A 492 -22.19 -29.81 4.15
C PHE A 492 -23.50 -29.11 3.75
N ARG A 493 -24.67 -29.75 4.00
CA ARG A 493 -25.96 -29.10 3.78
C ARG A 493 -26.18 -27.90 4.71
N GLU A 494 -25.79 -28.01 5.99
CA GLU A 494 -25.84 -26.89 6.94
C GLU A 494 -24.94 -25.73 6.48
N ILE A 495 -23.74 -26.04 5.95
CA ILE A 495 -22.81 -25.05 5.42
C ILE A 495 -23.39 -24.34 4.18
N LEU A 496 -23.97 -25.11 3.25
CA LEU A 496 -24.62 -24.57 2.05
C LEU A 496 -25.78 -23.63 2.40
N GLU A 497 -26.65 -24.01 3.35
CA GLU A 497 -27.77 -23.18 3.77
C GLU A 497 -27.31 -21.81 4.30
N ILE A 498 -26.21 -21.79 5.06
CA ILE A 498 -25.61 -20.54 5.58
C ILE A 498 -24.98 -19.72 4.45
N HIS A 499 -24.19 -20.37 3.59
CA HIS A 499 -23.55 -19.73 2.43
C HIS A 499 -24.58 -19.05 1.52
N ASP A 500 -25.59 -19.80 1.10
CA ASP A 500 -26.67 -19.35 0.23
C ASP A 500 -27.44 -18.16 0.81
N ALA A 501 -27.76 -18.22 2.11
CA ALA A 501 -28.46 -17.14 2.79
C ALA A 501 -27.63 -15.85 2.81
N LEU A 502 -26.32 -15.96 3.07
CA LEU A 502 -25.40 -14.82 3.07
C LEU A 502 -25.24 -14.23 1.67
N VAL A 503 -25.08 -15.06 0.64
CA VAL A 503 -24.97 -14.61 -0.76
C VAL A 503 -26.23 -13.84 -1.15
N ARG A 504 -27.43 -14.42 -0.96
CA ARG A 504 -28.69 -13.76 -1.36
C ARG A 504 -28.94 -12.47 -0.58
N GLN A 505 -28.63 -12.44 0.72
CA GLN A 505 -28.72 -11.21 1.51
C GLN A 505 -27.82 -10.09 0.96
N LEU A 506 -26.59 -10.41 0.58
CA LEU A 506 -25.64 -9.43 0.06
C LEU A 506 -25.96 -9.03 -1.39
N VAL A 507 -26.50 -9.94 -2.20
CA VAL A 507 -27.03 -9.61 -3.53
C VAL A 507 -28.14 -8.55 -3.38
N ASP A 508 -29.03 -8.72 -2.43
CA ASP A 508 -30.08 -7.73 -2.14
C ASP A 508 -29.53 -6.38 -1.65
N GLU A 509 -28.53 -6.41 -0.77
CA GLU A 509 -27.90 -5.22 -0.20
C GLU A 509 -27.14 -4.39 -1.26
N TYR A 510 -26.43 -5.07 -2.17
CA TYR A 510 -25.63 -4.43 -3.21
C TYR A 510 -26.36 -4.29 -4.55
N SER A 511 -27.67 -4.47 -4.56
CA SER A 511 -28.51 -4.35 -5.77
C SER A 511 -28.03 -5.21 -6.94
N GLY A 512 -27.52 -6.40 -6.64
CA GLY A 512 -27.19 -7.41 -7.64
C GLY A 512 -28.41 -8.19 -8.12
N TYR A 513 -28.20 -9.00 -9.13
CA TYR A 513 -29.20 -9.91 -9.68
C TYR A 513 -28.62 -11.32 -9.76
N GLU A 514 -29.31 -12.31 -9.18
CA GLU A 514 -28.96 -13.72 -9.31
C GLU A 514 -29.39 -14.22 -10.69
N VAL A 515 -28.44 -14.53 -11.56
CA VAL A 515 -28.71 -15.07 -12.91
C VAL A 515 -29.06 -16.54 -12.80
N MET A 516 -28.21 -17.29 -12.09
CA MET A 516 -28.45 -18.68 -11.74
C MET A 516 -27.59 -19.11 -10.55
N SER A 517 -28.06 -20.14 -9.86
CA SER A 517 -27.28 -20.88 -8.87
C SER A 517 -27.31 -22.37 -9.19
N GLN A 518 -26.17 -23.03 -9.02
CA GLN A 518 -26.03 -24.45 -9.22
C GLN A 518 -25.10 -25.05 -8.17
N GLY A 519 -25.69 -25.80 -7.22
CA GLY A 519 -24.93 -26.35 -6.10
C GLY A 519 -24.44 -25.24 -5.18
N ASP A 520 -23.13 -25.16 -5.01
CA ASP A 520 -22.38 -24.17 -4.25
C ASP A 520 -21.97 -22.93 -5.07
N SER A 521 -22.22 -22.95 -6.38
CA SER A 521 -21.84 -21.86 -7.28
C SER A 521 -23.00 -20.91 -7.56
N PHE A 522 -22.72 -19.62 -7.55
CA PHE A 522 -23.64 -18.56 -7.99
C PHE A 522 -23.04 -17.81 -9.17
N GLU A 523 -23.88 -17.56 -10.18
CA GLU A 523 -23.61 -16.59 -11.24
C GLU A 523 -24.50 -15.36 -11.00
N LEU A 524 -23.86 -14.24 -10.72
CA LEU A 524 -24.49 -12.99 -10.32
C LEU A 524 -24.15 -11.91 -11.32
N ALA A 525 -25.09 -11.00 -11.57
CA ALA A 525 -24.92 -9.85 -12.44
C ALA A 525 -25.10 -8.54 -11.68
N PHE A 526 -24.22 -7.59 -11.94
CA PHE A 526 -24.26 -6.24 -11.38
C PHE A 526 -24.17 -5.22 -12.51
N VAL A 527 -24.99 -4.17 -12.43
CA VAL A 527 -24.99 -3.06 -13.41
C VAL A 527 -23.70 -2.23 -13.29
N GLU A 528 -23.11 -2.15 -12.09
CA GLU A 528 -21.85 -1.44 -11.85
C GLU A 528 -20.74 -2.38 -11.33
N PRO A 529 -19.51 -2.32 -11.88
CA PRO A 529 -18.38 -3.12 -11.38
C PRO A 529 -18.02 -2.84 -9.91
N SER A 530 -18.25 -1.63 -9.44
CA SER A 530 -18.03 -1.22 -8.04
C SER A 530 -18.88 -2.02 -7.06
N LEU A 531 -20.17 -2.22 -7.38
CA LEU A 531 -21.10 -2.99 -6.55
C LEU A 531 -20.72 -4.47 -6.51
N ALA A 532 -20.28 -5.03 -7.63
CA ALA A 532 -19.73 -6.39 -7.70
C ALA A 532 -18.51 -6.56 -6.78
N VAL A 533 -17.56 -5.63 -6.81
CA VAL A 533 -16.36 -5.68 -5.94
C VAL A 533 -16.73 -5.49 -4.46
N CYS A 534 -17.65 -4.59 -4.15
CA CYS A 534 -18.15 -4.41 -2.79
C CYS A 534 -18.85 -5.68 -2.27
N PHE A 535 -19.68 -6.32 -3.10
CA PHE A 535 -20.29 -7.61 -2.80
C PHE A 535 -19.23 -8.67 -2.49
N CYS A 536 -18.21 -8.82 -3.34
CA CYS A 536 -17.14 -9.80 -3.13
C CYS A 536 -16.42 -9.60 -1.79
N ASN A 537 -16.03 -8.36 -1.47
CA ASN A 537 -15.35 -8.06 -0.21
C ASN A 537 -16.27 -8.28 1.00
N ALA A 538 -17.55 -7.88 0.89
CA ALA A 538 -18.53 -8.07 1.95
C ALA A 538 -18.80 -9.56 2.21
N LEU A 539 -18.92 -10.38 1.16
CA LEU A 539 -19.12 -11.82 1.26
C LEU A 539 -17.97 -12.49 2.00
N GLN A 540 -16.72 -12.22 1.59
CA GLN A 540 -15.54 -12.76 2.26
C GLN A 540 -15.46 -12.32 3.73
N THR A 541 -15.71 -11.04 4.00
CA THR A 541 -15.70 -10.51 5.38
C THR A 541 -16.80 -11.15 6.23
N ARG A 542 -17.99 -11.38 5.66
CA ARG A 542 -19.14 -11.91 6.40
C ARG A 542 -18.99 -13.41 6.69
N LEU A 543 -18.43 -14.18 5.75
CA LEU A 543 -18.08 -15.58 5.93
C LEU A 543 -16.98 -15.76 6.98
N MET A 544 -15.94 -14.91 6.95
CA MET A 544 -14.85 -14.94 7.94
C MET A 544 -15.33 -14.59 9.35
N LYS A 545 -16.25 -13.64 9.49
CA LYS A 545 -16.81 -13.23 10.80
C LYS A 545 -17.99 -14.07 11.26
N HIS A 546 -18.45 -15.02 10.46
CA HIS A 546 -19.54 -15.90 10.85
C HIS A 546 -19.07 -16.87 11.93
N GLU A 547 -19.87 -17.05 12.98
CA GLU A 547 -19.57 -18.01 14.04
C GLU A 547 -19.91 -19.43 13.56
N TRP A 548 -18.94 -20.07 12.91
CA TRP A 548 -19.08 -21.45 12.43
C TRP A 548 -19.15 -22.45 13.59
N ASP A 549 -20.03 -23.44 13.47
CA ASP A 549 -20.12 -24.53 14.45
C ASP A 549 -18.77 -25.27 14.54
N LYS A 550 -18.36 -25.66 15.76
CA LYS A 550 -17.14 -26.45 15.99
C LYS A 550 -17.11 -27.75 15.19
N ARG A 551 -18.28 -28.30 14.84
CA ARG A 551 -18.42 -29.45 13.94
C ARG A 551 -17.88 -29.13 12.54
N VAL A 552 -18.12 -27.93 12.03
CA VAL A 552 -17.64 -27.42 10.73
C VAL A 552 -16.14 -27.16 10.79
N LEU A 553 -15.67 -26.48 11.83
CA LEU A 553 -14.24 -26.19 12.01
C LEU A 553 -13.37 -27.45 12.20
N GLY A 554 -13.97 -28.59 12.54
CA GLY A 554 -13.32 -29.89 12.61
C GLY A 554 -13.21 -30.63 11.27
N LEU A 555 -13.76 -30.10 10.18
CA LEU A 555 -13.59 -30.64 8.84
C LEU A 555 -12.23 -30.24 8.27
N SER A 556 -11.59 -31.17 7.54
CA SER A 556 -10.30 -30.91 6.89
C SER A 556 -10.44 -29.77 5.87
N GLY A 557 -9.67 -28.69 6.05
CA GLY A 557 -9.73 -27.49 5.21
C GLY A 557 -10.67 -26.39 5.70
N CYS A 558 -11.40 -26.61 6.80
CA CYS A 558 -12.25 -25.60 7.45
C CYS A 558 -11.69 -25.11 8.79
N GLU A 559 -10.42 -25.43 9.08
CA GLU A 559 -9.76 -25.05 10.33
C GLU A 559 -9.50 -23.54 10.38
N GLU A 560 -9.57 -22.95 11.58
CA GLU A 560 -9.25 -21.54 11.77
C GLU A 560 -7.75 -21.31 11.51
N MET A 561 -7.46 -20.47 10.53
CA MET A 561 -6.11 -20.01 10.23
C MET A 561 -5.92 -18.60 10.81
N TYR A 562 -4.83 -18.43 11.56
CA TYR A 562 -4.43 -17.15 12.13
C TYR A 562 -3.14 -16.70 11.48
N ASP A 563 -3.03 -15.40 11.21
CA ASP A 563 -1.76 -14.78 10.86
C ASP A 563 -0.77 -14.98 12.02
N GLU A 564 0.52 -15.18 11.72
CA GLU A 564 1.56 -15.53 12.71
C GLU A 564 1.70 -14.48 13.83
N HIS A 565 1.11 -13.29 13.66
CA HIS A 565 1.15 -12.16 14.59
C HIS A 565 -0.01 -12.09 15.59
N GLU A 566 -1.05 -12.94 15.48
CA GLU A 566 -2.26 -12.88 16.33
C GLU A 566 -2.48 -14.11 17.25
N ARG A 567 -1.43 -14.87 17.58
CA ARG A 567 -1.52 -15.97 18.57
C ARG A 567 -1.14 -15.59 20.00
#